data_AF-A0A3B1AJ23-F1
#
_entry.id   AF-A0A3B1AJ23-F1
#
_cell.length_a   1.000
_cell.length_b   1.000
_cell.length_c   1.000
_cell.angle_alpha   90.00
_cell.angle_beta   90.00
_cell.angle_gamma   90.00
#
_symmetry.space_group_name_H-M   'P 1'
#
loop_
_entity.id
_entity.type
_entity.pdbx_description
1 polymer ?
#
loop_
_entity_poly.entity_id
_entity_poly.type
_entity_poly.pdbx_seq_one_letter_code
_entity_poly.pdbx_strand_id
1 'polypeptide(L)' 'MKGYTQLNHEQRYQRHLLMKADHTQTEVAELIGVDKSTISR' A
#
# COMPACT_ATOMS: atom_id res chain seq x y z
N MET A 1 -14.36 -12.44 -11.99
CA MET A 1 -13.16 -12.30 -11.12
C MET A 1 -12.98 -10.83 -10.81
N LYS A 2 -13.05 -10.40 -9.55
CA LYS A 2 -12.63 -9.03 -9.18
C LYS A 2 -11.16 -8.91 -9.55
N GLY A 3 -10.83 -8.03 -10.49
CA GLY A 3 -9.46 -7.80 -10.94
C GLY A 3 -8.58 -7.51 -9.74
N TYR A 4 -7.54 -8.32 -9.55
CA TYR A 4 -6.58 -8.11 -8.48
C TYR A 4 -5.75 -6.87 -8.82
N THR A 5 -5.97 -5.78 -8.08
CA THR A 5 -5.17 -4.57 -8.25
C THR A 5 -3.88 -4.72 -7.46
N GLN A 6 -2.78 -5.04 -8.14
CA GLN A 6 -1.45 -4.99 -7.54
C GLN A 6 -0.98 -3.54 -7.42
N LEU A 7 -0.15 -3.26 -6.40
CA LEU A 7 0.57 -1.99 -6.32
C LEU A 7 1.44 -1.80 -7.55
N ASN A 8 1.31 -0.64 -8.19
CA ASN A 8 2.23 -0.24 -9.24
C ASN A 8 3.62 0.10 -8.64
N HIS A 9 4.61 0.35 -9.50
CA HIS A 9 5.98 0.59 -9.06
C HIS A 9 6.11 1.77 -8.08
N GLU A 10 5.40 2.86 -8.36
CA GLU A 10 5.41 4.07 -7.52
C GLU A 10 4.77 3.79 -6.15
N GLN A 11 3.61 3.14 -6.13
CA GLN A 11 2.91 2.77 -4.89
C GLN A 11 3.73 1.79 -4.05
N ARG A 12 4.48 0.87 -4.67
CA ARG A 12 5.42 0.02 -3.93
C ARG A 12 6.56 0.81 -3.30
N TYR A 13 7.07 1.81 -4.00
CA TYR A 13 8.10 2.70 -3.48
C TYR A 13 7.56 3.55 -2.30
N GLN A 14 6.38 4.13 -2.45
CA GLN A 14 5.68 4.84 -1.38
C GLN A 14 5.44 3.94 -0.16
N ARG A 15 4.94 2.71 -0.35
CA ARG A 15 4.80 1.72 0.73
C ARG A 15 6.11 1.49 1.47
N HIS A 16 7.21 1.29 0.74
CA HIS A 16 8.51 1.05 1.35
C HIS A 16 8.98 2.23 2.21
N LEU A 17 8.86 3.46 1.70
CA LEU A 17 9.23 4.66 2.44
C LEU A 17 8.37 4.87 3.69
N LEU A 18 7.05 4.70 3.56
CA LEU A 18 6.13 4.90 4.67
C LEU A 18 6.31 3.84 5.76
N MET A 19 6.52 2.58 5.39
CA MET A 19 6.85 1.51 6.34
C MET A 19 8.18 1.77 7.05
N LYS A 20 9.16 2.37 6.37
CA LYS A 20 10.44 2.78 6.98
C LYS A 20 10.28 3.99 7.92
N ALA A 21 9.23 4.78 7.74
CA ALA A 21 8.85 5.88 8.62
C ALA A 21 7.90 5.45 9.76
N ASP A 22 7.84 4.15 10.07
CA ASP A 22 7.01 3.54 11.12
C ASP A 22 5.49 3.75 10.98
N HIS A 23 5.01 4.03 9.76
CA HIS A 23 3.58 4.02 9.50
C HIS A 23 3.00 2.61 9.53
N THR A 24 1.79 2.50 10.08
CA THR A 24 1.02 1.26 10.09
C THR A 24 0.47 0.94 8.69
N GLN A 25 0.17 -0.34 8.43
CA GLN A 25 -0.42 -0.74 7.14
C GLN A 25 -1.75 -0.04 6.82
N THR A 26 -2.52 0.34 7.85
CA THR A 26 -3.77 1.08 7.69
C THR A 26 -3.49 2.50 7.20
N GLU A 27 -2.57 3.22 7.83
CA GLU A 27 -2.16 4.58 7.43
C GLU A 27 -1.55 4.57 6.02
N VAL A 28 -0.73 3.57 5.70
CA VAL A 28 -0.14 3.41 4.36
C VAL A 28 -1.23 3.21 3.30
N ALA A 29 -2.27 2.43 3.60
CA ALA A 29 -3.38 2.19 2.67
C ALA A 29 -4.18 3.48 2.42
N GLU A 30 -4.44 4.27 3.46
CA GLU A 30 -5.10 5.57 3.37
C GLU A 30 -4.26 6.58 2.58
N LEU A 31 -2.96 6.65 2.84
CA LEU A 31 -2.04 7.59 2.17
C LEU A 31 -1.84 7.27 0.69
N ILE A 32 -1.79 5.99 0.32
CA ILE A 32 -1.61 5.54 -1.07
C ILE A 32 -2.95 5.50 -1.83
N GLY A 33 -4.08 5.48 -1.12
CA GLY A 33 -5.42 5.40 -1.70
C GLY A 33 -5.78 4.00 -2.21
N VAL A 34 -5.39 2.95 -1.46
CA VAL A 34 -5.65 1.54 -1.79
C VAL A 34 -6.33 0.82 -0.63
N ASP A 35 -6.96 -0.31 -0.91
CA ASP A 35 -7.46 -1.19 0.14
C ASP A 35 -6.32 -1.69 1.04
N LYS A 36 -6.56 -1.78 2.35
CA LYS A 36 -5.61 -2.37 3.30
C LYS A 36 -5.16 -3.78 2.89
N SER A 37 -6.06 -4.57 2.30
CA SER A 37 -5.76 -5.92 1.81
C SER A 37 -4.76 -5.97 0.65
N THR A 38 -4.50 -4.83 0.00
CA THR A 38 -3.50 -4.65 -1.06
C THR A 38 -2.12 -4.34 -0.48
N ILE A 39 -2.05 -3.74 0.71
CA ILE A 39 -0.79 -3.48 1.43
C ILE A 39 -0.28 -4.74 2.16
N SER A 40 -1.20 -5.59 2.64
CA SER A 40 -0.88 -6.83 3.37
C SER A 40 -0.51 -8.02 2.49
N ARG A 41 -0.81 -7.95 1.20
CA ARG A 41 -0.54 -9.02 0.22
C ARG A 41 0.89 -8.93 -0.33
#